data_AF-A0A6G6GQ30-F1
#
_entry.id   AF-A0A6G6GQ30-F1
#
_cell.length_a   1.000
_cell.length_b   1.000
_cell.length_c   1.000
_cell.angle_alpha   90.00
_cell.angle_beta   90.00
_cell.angle_gamma   90.00
#
_symmetry.space_group_name_H-M   'P 1'
#
loop_
_entity.id
_entity.type
_entity.pdbx_description
1 polymer ?
#
loop_
_entity_poly.entity_id
_entity_poly.type
_entity_poly.pdbx_seq_one_letter_code
_entity_poly.pdbx_strand_id
1 'polypeptide(L)'
;MKKILKYGVLLLTILPALVACGGDDDNTDPNFVPARDRGEEEPLSTVIVEEYLNTHFYNYEEFANPPANFDYKIKFDTIAGENADKIRLIDQVSSKIVKDRVTEGVTYKLYYLDALQGAGEKPTFGDFATVSYEGIYINEEESTSPYTKLFDSSVTPVKFDLTTIVNGLQDAIIEFETASNFTTNPDGSISFEDYGVGAVFMQAGLGYYVNPPPGSDIPLYSQLIFTFQLYAKETGDQDGDGLPTFMEDPNGNGLEEDDDTDGDVAPNFDDADDDGDGRPTRDEIVIDSQGNVTFTDTDGDGIPDHLDADS
;
A
#
# COMPACT_ATOMS: atom_id res chain seq x y z
N MET A 1 49.54 25.39 72.73
CA MET A 1 50.60 25.30 71.71
C MET A 1 49.99 24.70 70.44
N LYS A 2 50.25 25.34 69.28
CA LYS A 2 50.02 24.87 67.88
C LYS A 2 48.58 24.38 67.54
N LYS A 3 47.74 25.24 66.95
CA LYS A 3 47.41 25.29 65.50
C LYS A 3 47.27 23.90 64.85
N ILE A 4 46.08 23.60 64.30
CA ILE A 4 45.83 23.42 62.86
C ILE A 4 44.32 23.23 62.67
N LEU A 5 43.73 24.15 61.91
CA LEU A 5 42.37 24.14 61.39
C LEU A 5 42.30 23.08 60.27
N LYS A 6 41.42 22.08 60.38
CA LYS A 6 41.18 21.10 59.30
C LYS A 6 39.80 21.37 58.69
N TYR A 7 39.82 21.91 57.48
CA TYR A 7 38.64 22.02 56.61
C TYR A 7 38.25 20.62 56.14
N GLY A 8 37.01 20.21 56.42
CA GLY A 8 36.40 19.03 55.80
C GLY A 8 35.82 19.44 54.45
N VAL A 9 36.49 19.04 53.36
CA VAL A 9 35.97 19.15 52.01
C VAL A 9 35.01 17.99 51.79
N LEU A 10 33.73 18.31 51.66
CA LEU A 10 32.67 17.40 51.23
C LEU A 10 32.87 17.15 49.72
N LEU A 11 33.33 15.96 49.35
CA LEU A 11 33.45 15.54 47.95
C LEU A 11 32.04 15.16 47.46
N LEU A 12 31.37 16.09 46.76
CA LEU A 12 30.14 15.81 46.01
C LEU A 12 30.57 15.21 44.66
N THR A 13 30.53 13.88 44.54
CA THR A 13 30.73 13.20 43.26
C THR A 13 29.49 13.40 42.40
N ILE A 14 29.55 14.37 41.50
CA ILE A 14 28.59 14.53 40.39
C ILE A 14 28.91 13.43 39.38
N LEU A 15 27.96 12.51 39.21
CA LEU A 15 27.98 11.51 38.15
C LEU A 15 27.73 12.25 36.82
N PRO A 16 28.66 12.26 35.85
CA PRO A 16 28.35 12.80 34.53
C PRO A 16 27.35 11.87 33.85
N ALA A 17 26.17 12.38 33.52
CA ALA A 17 25.29 11.75 32.55
C ALA A 17 26.06 11.63 31.23
N LEU A 18 26.32 10.40 30.80
CA LEU A 18 26.78 10.12 29.45
C LEU A 18 25.61 10.42 28.50
N VAL A 19 25.52 11.67 28.07
CA VAL A 19 24.83 12.02 26.83
C VAL A 19 25.70 11.44 25.72
N ALA A 20 25.20 10.40 25.07
CA ALA A 20 25.79 9.90 23.85
C ALA A 20 25.63 10.99 22.78
N CYS A 21 26.70 11.74 22.54
CA CYS A 21 26.94 12.38 21.25
C CYS A 21 27.28 11.25 20.27
N GLY A 22 26.33 10.90 19.39
CA GLY A 22 26.67 10.34 18.08
C GLY A 22 27.39 11.43 17.30
N GLY A 23 28.54 11.09 16.73
CA GLY A 23 29.52 12.03 16.20
C GLY A 23 29.10 12.76 14.93
N ASP A 24 29.63 13.97 14.81
CA ASP A 24 29.65 14.82 13.62
C ASP A 24 30.27 14.07 12.43
N ASP A 25 29.45 13.75 11.44
CA ASP A 25 29.78 13.82 10.02
C ASP A 25 28.59 14.52 9.34
N ASP A 26 28.51 15.84 9.58
CA ASP A 26 27.55 16.74 8.96
C ASP A 26 27.81 16.84 7.45
N ASN A 27 27.07 16.02 6.71
CA ASN A 27 26.43 16.49 5.49
C ASN A 27 24.91 16.53 5.70
N THR A 28 24.46 17.04 6.85
CA THR A 28 23.06 17.38 7.05
C THR A 28 22.79 18.61 6.19
N ASP A 29 22.09 18.41 5.07
CA ASP A 29 21.47 19.50 4.34
C ASP A 29 20.75 20.40 5.37
N PRO A 30 21.09 21.69 5.48
CA PRO A 30 20.45 22.60 6.43
C PRO A 30 18.94 22.76 6.19
N ASN A 31 18.39 22.18 5.12
CA ASN A 31 16.97 22.10 4.82
C ASN A 31 16.35 20.71 5.05
N PHE A 32 17.09 19.73 5.61
CA PHE A 32 16.54 18.42 5.91
C PHE A 32 15.53 18.53 7.05
N VAL A 33 14.24 18.39 6.71
CA VAL A 33 13.17 18.23 7.68
C VAL A 33 12.87 16.73 7.77
N PRO A 34 13.12 16.07 8.91
CA PRO A 34 12.77 14.67 9.09
C PRO A 34 11.29 14.42 8.82
N ALA A 35 10.97 13.22 8.34
CA ALA A 35 9.59 12.78 8.20
C ALA A 35 8.86 12.87 9.55
N ARG A 36 7.57 13.26 9.53
CA ARG A 36 6.72 13.26 10.72
C ARG A 36 6.55 11.84 11.25
N ASP A 37 6.30 11.73 12.55
CA ASP A 37 5.95 10.47 13.18
C ASP A 37 4.63 9.95 12.61
N ARG A 38 4.62 8.72 12.11
CA ARG A 38 3.44 8.12 11.45
C ARG A 38 2.30 7.85 12.42
N GLY A 39 2.59 7.61 13.70
CA GLY A 39 1.58 7.43 14.74
C GLY A 39 0.92 8.75 15.17
N GLU A 40 1.65 9.86 15.10
CA GLU A 40 1.08 11.21 15.31
C GLU A 40 0.30 11.70 14.07
N GLU A 41 0.74 11.34 12.87
CA GLU A 41 0.13 11.76 11.60
C GLU A 41 -1.13 10.96 11.23
N GLU A 42 -1.22 9.68 11.62
CA GLU A 42 -2.40 8.83 11.39
C GLU A 42 -3.73 9.51 11.77
N PRO A 43 -3.92 10.00 13.00
CA PRO A 43 -5.20 10.58 13.39
C PRO A 43 -5.52 11.87 12.63
N LEU A 44 -4.52 12.64 12.20
CA LEU A 44 -4.71 13.86 11.40
C LEU A 44 -5.16 13.50 9.99
N SER A 45 -4.45 12.58 9.34
CA SER A 45 -4.81 12.06 8.03
C SER A 45 -6.21 11.44 8.01
N THR A 46 -6.58 10.71 9.07
CA THR A 46 -7.93 10.12 9.21
C THR A 46 -9.02 11.19 9.25
N VAL A 47 -8.81 12.30 9.96
CA VAL A 47 -9.78 13.42 9.98
C VAL A 47 -9.96 14.02 8.58
N ILE A 48 -8.87 14.21 7.82
CA ILE A 48 -8.94 14.79 6.46
C ILE A 48 -9.70 13.87 5.51
N VAL A 49 -9.42 12.55 5.54
CA VAL A 49 -10.16 11.56 4.74
C VAL A 49 -11.65 11.56 5.12
N GLU A 50 -11.97 11.53 6.41
CA GLU A 50 -13.37 11.51 6.86
C GLU A 50 -14.10 12.82 6.54
N GLU A 51 -13.43 13.97 6.55
CA GLU A 51 -14.00 15.24 6.12
C GLU A 51 -14.36 15.20 4.63
N TYR A 52 -13.47 14.70 3.77
CA TYR A 52 -13.78 14.50 2.35
C TYR A 52 -15.01 13.60 2.17
N LEU A 53 -15.03 12.45 2.86
CA LEU A 53 -16.14 11.49 2.80
C LEU A 53 -17.47 12.06 3.32
N ASN A 54 -17.45 12.98 4.27
CA ASN A 54 -18.65 13.63 4.81
C ASN A 54 -19.19 14.76 3.91
N THR A 55 -18.33 15.35 3.08
CA THR A 55 -18.65 16.54 2.27
C THR A 55 -18.87 16.22 0.79
N HIS A 56 -18.53 15.01 0.35
CA HIS A 56 -18.67 14.57 -1.04
C HIS A 56 -19.64 13.41 -1.20
N PHE A 57 -20.14 13.26 -2.42
CA PHE A 57 -20.91 12.12 -2.91
C PHE A 57 -20.30 11.65 -4.25
N TYR A 58 -20.68 10.45 -4.71
CA TYR A 58 -20.37 10.01 -6.07
C TYR A 58 -21.63 9.92 -6.94
N ASN A 59 -21.46 9.71 -8.24
CA ASN A 59 -22.55 9.52 -9.21
C ASN A 59 -23.38 8.22 -9.04
N TYR A 60 -23.72 7.82 -7.82
CA TYR A 60 -24.45 6.59 -7.47
C TYR A 60 -25.79 6.42 -8.20
N GLU A 61 -26.47 7.51 -8.54
CA GLU A 61 -27.72 7.46 -9.30
C GLU A 61 -27.52 6.99 -10.74
N GLU A 62 -26.37 7.35 -11.35
CA GLU A 62 -25.98 6.85 -12.67
C GLU A 62 -25.63 5.36 -12.61
N PHE A 63 -24.97 4.90 -11.53
CA PHE A 63 -24.75 3.46 -11.33
C PHE A 63 -26.06 2.69 -11.12
N ALA A 64 -27.01 3.26 -10.36
CA ALA A 64 -28.32 2.63 -10.14
C ALA A 64 -29.21 2.61 -11.39
N ASN A 65 -29.08 3.61 -12.27
CA ASN A 65 -29.80 3.70 -13.54
C ASN A 65 -28.86 4.13 -14.69
N PRO A 66 -28.02 3.22 -15.21
CA PRO A 66 -26.98 3.56 -16.19
C PRO A 66 -27.57 4.19 -17.46
N PRO A 67 -27.15 5.41 -17.84
CA PRO A 67 -27.54 5.99 -19.12
C PRO A 67 -26.94 5.21 -20.30
N ALA A 68 -27.47 5.44 -21.50
CA ALA A 68 -26.89 4.88 -22.71
C ALA A 68 -25.44 5.36 -22.88
N ASN A 69 -24.49 4.42 -22.98
CA ASN A 69 -23.03 4.65 -23.04
C ASN A 69 -22.40 5.15 -21.74
N PHE A 70 -22.94 4.75 -20.59
CA PHE A 70 -22.26 4.98 -19.32
C PHE A 70 -20.87 4.32 -19.32
N ASP A 71 -19.85 5.10 -18.95
CA ASP A 71 -18.44 4.68 -18.92
C ASP A 71 -18.05 4.01 -17.61
N TYR A 72 -18.99 3.91 -16.66
CA TYR A 72 -18.79 3.38 -15.31
C TYR A 72 -17.62 4.02 -14.56
N LYS A 73 -17.27 5.27 -14.89
CA LYS A 73 -16.32 6.05 -14.11
C LYS A 73 -17.00 6.65 -12.89
N ILE A 74 -16.38 6.46 -11.73
CA ILE A 74 -16.77 7.14 -10.49
C ILE A 74 -16.41 8.63 -10.64
N LYS A 75 -17.40 9.48 -10.37
CA LYS A 75 -17.24 10.94 -10.38
C LYS A 75 -17.67 11.48 -9.03
N PHE A 76 -16.78 12.20 -8.36
CA PHE A 76 -17.06 12.84 -7.10
C PHE A 76 -17.52 14.29 -7.31
N ASP A 77 -18.43 14.74 -6.45
CA ASP A 77 -18.86 16.14 -6.37
C ASP A 77 -19.21 16.48 -4.91
N THR A 78 -19.28 17.77 -4.60
CA THR A 78 -19.51 18.28 -3.25
C THR A 78 -21.00 18.35 -2.93
N ILE A 79 -21.35 18.05 -1.68
CA ILE A 79 -22.70 18.20 -1.14
C ILE A 79 -22.95 19.68 -0.84
N ALA A 80 -23.37 20.40 -1.87
CA ALA A 80 -23.68 21.82 -1.80
C ALA A 80 -24.72 22.20 -2.87
N GLY A 81 -25.45 23.28 -2.63
CA GLY A 81 -26.39 23.83 -3.62
C GLY A 81 -27.46 22.82 -4.05
N GLU A 82 -27.47 22.47 -5.34
CA GLU A 82 -28.41 21.48 -5.91
C GLU A 82 -28.14 20.04 -5.45
N ASN A 83 -26.94 19.76 -4.92
CA ASN A 83 -26.54 18.45 -4.41
C ASN A 83 -26.72 18.32 -2.88
N ALA A 84 -27.38 19.27 -2.22
CA ALA A 84 -27.44 19.33 -0.75
C ALA A 84 -28.18 18.16 -0.08
N ASP A 85 -28.97 17.40 -0.84
CA ASP A 85 -29.72 16.22 -0.39
C ASP A 85 -29.07 14.88 -0.81
N LYS A 86 -27.89 14.91 -1.43
CA LYS A 86 -27.16 13.71 -1.83
C LYS A 86 -26.66 12.91 -0.62
N ILE A 87 -26.55 11.60 -0.81
CA ILE A 87 -26.01 10.69 0.21
C ILE A 87 -24.49 10.89 0.27
N ARG A 88 -23.96 11.10 1.48
CA ARG A 88 -22.52 11.26 1.72
C ARG A 88 -21.76 9.99 1.38
N LEU A 89 -20.51 10.10 0.95
CA LEU A 89 -19.63 8.95 0.75
C LEU A 89 -19.42 8.17 2.05
N ILE A 90 -19.32 8.84 3.20
CA ILE A 90 -19.10 8.17 4.49
C ILE A 90 -20.20 7.14 4.83
N ASP A 91 -21.41 7.34 4.30
CA ASP A 91 -22.56 6.45 4.51
C ASP A 91 -22.62 5.32 3.46
N GLN A 92 -21.67 5.27 2.52
CA GLN A 92 -21.63 4.37 1.36
C GLN A 92 -20.31 3.59 1.24
N VAL A 93 -19.26 3.99 1.94
CA VAL A 93 -17.98 3.27 1.96
C VAL A 93 -17.98 2.12 2.96
N SER A 94 -17.20 1.10 2.64
CA SER A 94 -16.72 0.09 3.58
C SER A 94 -15.36 0.50 4.16
N SER A 95 -14.90 -0.20 5.20
CA SER A 95 -13.57 0.03 5.75
C SER A 95 -12.94 -1.24 6.30
N LYS A 96 -11.61 -1.35 6.21
CA LYS A 96 -10.82 -2.39 6.86
C LYS A 96 -9.64 -1.78 7.63
N ILE A 97 -9.10 -2.53 8.60
CA ILE A 97 -7.88 -2.12 9.29
C ILE A 97 -6.69 -2.67 8.52
N VAL A 98 -5.73 -1.81 8.19
CA VAL A 98 -4.46 -2.17 7.53
C VAL A 98 -3.29 -1.68 8.37
N LYS A 99 -2.15 -2.36 8.25
CA LYS A 99 -0.93 -1.97 8.97
C LYS A 99 -0.16 -0.91 8.19
N ASP A 100 0.62 -0.11 8.92
CA ASP A 100 1.69 0.67 8.31
C ASP A 100 2.87 -0.24 7.95
N ARG A 101 3.37 -0.16 6.72
CA ARG A 101 4.49 -0.98 6.21
C ARG A 101 5.88 -0.40 6.53
N VAL A 102 5.94 0.70 7.29
CA VAL A 102 7.20 1.39 7.63
C VAL A 102 7.40 1.50 9.14
N THR A 103 6.34 1.73 9.90
CA THR A 103 6.37 1.91 11.37
C THR A 103 5.50 0.86 12.05
N GLU A 104 6.17 -0.10 12.68
CA GLU A 104 5.51 -1.17 13.43
C GLU A 104 4.50 -0.61 14.47
N GLY A 105 3.32 -1.22 14.51
CA GLY A 105 2.27 -0.88 15.49
C GLY A 105 1.37 0.29 15.08
N VAL A 106 1.67 1.00 14.00
CA VAL A 106 0.73 1.96 13.40
C VAL A 106 -0.25 1.21 12.49
N THR A 107 -1.53 1.56 12.58
CA THR A 107 -2.59 0.96 11.77
C THR A 107 -3.54 2.04 11.29
N TYR A 108 -4.09 1.85 10.09
CA TYR A 108 -5.04 2.77 9.48
C TYR A 108 -6.40 2.11 9.33
N LYS A 109 -7.47 2.90 9.50
CA LYS A 109 -8.80 2.53 9.02
C LYS A 109 -8.91 2.95 7.55
N LEU A 110 -8.60 2.04 6.64
CA LEU A 110 -8.66 2.27 5.20
C LEU A 110 -10.12 2.23 4.73
N TYR A 111 -10.55 3.28 4.04
CA TYR A 111 -11.89 3.40 3.48
C TYR A 111 -11.89 3.09 1.98
N TYR A 112 -12.87 2.32 1.52
CA TYR A 112 -13.06 2.03 0.10
C TYR A 112 -14.55 2.00 -0.27
N LEU A 113 -14.86 2.48 -1.47
CA LEU A 113 -16.18 2.45 -2.08
C LEU A 113 -16.25 1.27 -3.05
N ASP A 114 -17.14 0.32 -2.78
CA ASP A 114 -17.54 -0.71 -3.73
C ASP A 114 -18.75 -0.21 -4.52
N ALA A 115 -18.50 0.28 -5.75
CA ALA A 115 -19.57 0.68 -6.66
C ALA A 115 -20.10 -0.50 -7.48
N LEU A 116 -19.19 -1.41 -7.89
CA LEU A 116 -19.48 -2.70 -8.48
C LEU A 116 -18.41 -3.71 -8.02
N GLN A 117 -18.82 -4.81 -7.40
CA GLN A 117 -17.88 -5.79 -6.86
C GLN A 117 -17.03 -6.49 -7.94
N GLY A 118 -17.58 -6.65 -9.14
CA GLY A 118 -17.05 -7.57 -10.16
C GLY A 118 -17.66 -8.97 -10.06
N ALA A 119 -17.29 -9.85 -10.97
CA ALA A 119 -17.82 -11.22 -11.02
C ALA A 119 -16.82 -12.27 -11.53
N GLY A 120 -15.54 -11.89 -11.66
CA GLY A 120 -14.44 -12.74 -12.08
C GLY A 120 -13.63 -13.28 -10.90
N GLU A 121 -12.32 -13.35 -11.09
CA GLU A 121 -11.38 -13.78 -10.06
C GLU A 121 -10.98 -12.62 -9.14
N LYS A 122 -10.74 -12.92 -7.86
CA LYS A 122 -10.24 -11.99 -6.85
C LYS A 122 -8.71 -11.98 -6.89
N PRO A 123 -8.04 -10.83 -7.11
CA PRO A 123 -6.58 -10.74 -7.05
C PRO A 123 -6.03 -11.02 -5.64
N THR A 124 -4.82 -11.55 -5.59
CA THR A 124 -3.96 -11.61 -4.40
C THR A 124 -3.06 -10.37 -4.33
N PHE A 125 -2.38 -10.15 -3.20
CA PHE A 125 -1.45 -9.03 -3.04
C PHE A 125 -0.27 -9.10 -4.03
N GLY A 126 0.18 -10.31 -4.37
CA GLY A 126 1.28 -10.54 -5.32
C GLY A 126 0.91 -10.50 -6.80
N ASP A 127 -0.37 -10.40 -7.16
CA ASP A 127 -0.80 -10.51 -8.56
C ASP A 127 -0.45 -9.26 -9.40
N PHE A 128 -0.46 -9.42 -10.72
CA PHE A 128 -0.62 -8.30 -11.64
C PHE A 128 -2.10 -8.02 -11.89
N ALA A 129 -2.51 -6.74 -11.91
CA ALA A 129 -3.88 -6.33 -12.17
C ALA A 129 -3.98 -5.45 -13.43
N THR A 130 -4.87 -5.80 -14.36
CA THR A 130 -5.22 -4.94 -15.49
C THR A 130 -6.33 -3.97 -15.08
N VAL A 131 -6.03 -2.67 -15.05
CA VAL A 131 -6.94 -1.65 -14.52
C VAL A 131 -7.00 -0.41 -15.41
N SER A 132 -8.13 0.31 -15.35
CA SER A 132 -8.17 1.75 -15.63
C SER A 132 -8.29 2.49 -14.32
N TYR A 133 -7.62 3.63 -14.15
CA TYR A 133 -7.63 4.37 -12.89
C TYR A 133 -7.51 5.90 -13.07
N GLU A 134 -7.88 6.62 -12.03
CA GLU A 134 -7.60 8.04 -11.83
C GLU A 134 -7.13 8.26 -10.38
N GLY A 135 -6.01 8.97 -10.21
CA GLY A 135 -5.43 9.34 -8.92
C GLY A 135 -5.53 10.84 -8.67
N ILE A 136 -6.18 11.22 -7.57
CA ILE A 136 -6.22 12.60 -7.07
C ILE A 136 -5.60 12.68 -5.67
N TYR A 137 -5.06 13.82 -5.29
CA TYR A 137 -4.69 14.09 -3.91
C TYR A 137 -5.71 14.99 -3.19
N ILE A 138 -5.69 14.96 -1.86
CA ILE A 138 -6.23 15.99 -0.98
C ILE A 138 -5.05 16.67 -0.28
N ASN A 139 -5.03 18.01 -0.29
CA ASN A 139 -3.99 18.83 0.31
C ASN A 139 -4.61 19.93 1.19
N GLU A 140 -4.24 19.92 2.47
CA GLU A 140 -4.62 20.93 3.47
C GLU A 140 -3.44 21.80 3.92
N GLU A 141 -2.22 21.48 3.49
CA GLU A 141 -1.00 22.05 4.08
C GLU A 141 -0.28 23.04 3.18
N GLU A 142 -0.19 22.73 1.89
CA GLU A 142 0.55 23.55 0.94
C GLU A 142 -0.38 24.56 0.27
N SER A 143 -0.31 25.81 0.72
CA SER A 143 -1.15 26.91 0.17
C SER A 143 -0.92 27.22 -1.32
N THR A 144 0.18 26.75 -1.90
CA THR A 144 0.47 26.88 -3.33
C THR A 144 -0.16 25.79 -4.19
N SER A 145 -0.60 24.71 -3.55
CA SER A 145 -1.22 23.55 -4.19
C SER A 145 -2.74 23.63 -3.99
N PRO A 146 -3.55 23.27 -4.99
CA PRO A 146 -5.01 23.21 -4.82
C PRO A 146 -5.41 22.22 -3.73
N TYR A 147 -6.64 22.33 -3.22
CA TYR A 147 -7.19 21.37 -2.25
C TYR A 147 -7.24 19.95 -2.84
N THR A 148 -7.67 19.82 -4.10
CA THR A 148 -7.60 18.55 -4.84
C THR A 148 -7.06 18.75 -6.25
N LYS A 149 -6.36 17.75 -6.78
CA LYS A 149 -5.88 17.73 -8.16
C LYS A 149 -5.71 16.31 -8.66
N LEU A 150 -6.09 16.07 -9.91
CA LEU A 150 -5.67 14.89 -10.68
C LEU A 150 -4.17 14.93 -10.91
N PHE A 151 -3.45 13.92 -10.42
CA PHE A 151 -2.01 13.80 -10.61
C PHE A 151 -1.64 12.68 -11.58
N ASP A 152 -2.47 11.64 -11.71
CA ASP A 152 -2.25 10.55 -12.66
C ASP A 152 -3.57 9.90 -13.12
N SER A 153 -3.56 9.32 -14.32
CA SER A 153 -4.71 8.60 -14.88
C SER A 153 -4.32 7.75 -16.09
N SER A 154 -5.09 6.70 -16.33
CA SER A 154 -4.96 5.88 -17.54
C SER A 154 -6.08 6.21 -18.56
N VAL A 155 -5.70 6.43 -19.82
CA VAL A 155 -6.67 6.58 -20.94
C VAL A 155 -7.08 5.22 -21.53
N THR A 156 -6.18 4.24 -21.45
CA THR A 156 -6.40 2.83 -21.81
C THR A 156 -5.98 1.96 -20.64
N PRO A 157 -6.56 0.75 -20.47
CA PRO A 157 -6.17 -0.14 -19.38
C PRO A 157 -4.66 -0.37 -19.34
N VAL A 158 -4.10 -0.35 -18.13
CA VAL A 158 -2.68 -0.62 -17.84
C VAL A 158 -2.57 -1.83 -16.92
N LYS A 159 -1.38 -2.44 -16.89
CA LYS A 159 -1.07 -3.51 -15.95
C LYS A 159 -0.31 -2.92 -14.76
N PHE A 160 -0.85 -3.07 -13.57
CA PHE A 160 -0.14 -2.84 -12.31
C PHE A 160 0.48 -4.13 -11.84
N ASP A 161 1.74 -4.03 -11.40
CA ASP A 161 2.32 -4.98 -10.47
C ASP A 161 1.91 -4.53 -9.07
N LEU A 162 1.08 -5.33 -8.39
CA LEU A 162 0.48 -4.91 -7.13
C LEU A 162 1.50 -4.74 -6.00
N THR A 163 2.68 -5.37 -6.10
CA THR A 163 3.80 -5.24 -5.13
C THR A 163 4.51 -3.88 -5.23
N THR A 164 4.29 -3.12 -6.31
CA THR A 164 5.04 -1.89 -6.61
C THR A 164 4.22 -0.60 -6.50
N ILE A 165 2.92 -0.73 -6.29
CA ILE A 165 2.02 0.42 -6.15
C ILE A 165 1.91 0.87 -4.68
N VAL A 166 1.28 2.02 -4.45
CA VAL A 166 1.06 2.48 -3.07
C VAL A 166 0.19 1.50 -2.29
N ASN A 167 0.63 1.19 -1.08
CA ASN A 167 0.10 0.16 -0.18
C ASN A 167 -1.43 0.17 -0.06
N GLY A 168 -2.02 1.35 0.19
CA GLY A 168 -3.46 1.44 0.35
C GLY A 168 -4.25 1.11 -0.93
N LEU A 169 -3.65 1.28 -2.11
CA LEU A 169 -4.29 0.93 -3.38
C LEU A 169 -4.24 -0.58 -3.60
N GLN A 170 -3.12 -1.24 -3.31
CA GLN A 170 -3.04 -2.70 -3.30
C GLN A 170 -4.07 -3.28 -2.31
N ASP A 171 -4.08 -2.77 -1.07
CA ASP A 171 -5.01 -3.19 -0.02
C ASP A 171 -6.48 -3.06 -0.44
N ALA A 172 -6.82 -2.08 -1.29
CA ALA A 172 -8.17 -1.91 -1.80
C ALA A 172 -8.46 -2.79 -3.01
N ILE A 173 -7.55 -2.89 -3.99
CA ILE A 173 -7.76 -3.67 -5.21
C ILE A 173 -8.02 -5.15 -4.88
N ILE A 174 -7.30 -5.70 -3.89
CA ILE A 174 -7.49 -7.08 -3.46
C ILE A 174 -8.82 -7.32 -2.74
N GLU A 175 -9.74 -6.35 -2.65
CA GLU A 175 -11.11 -6.57 -2.16
C GLU A 175 -12.14 -6.73 -3.28
N PHE A 176 -11.73 -6.51 -4.53
CA PHE A 176 -12.61 -6.54 -5.71
C PHE A 176 -12.37 -7.79 -6.56
N GLU A 177 -13.33 -8.06 -7.44
CA GLU A 177 -13.25 -9.10 -8.45
C GLU A 177 -13.05 -8.49 -9.84
N THR A 178 -12.35 -9.23 -10.68
CA THR A 178 -12.10 -8.89 -12.08
C THR A 178 -13.36 -9.08 -12.94
N ALA A 179 -13.24 -8.86 -14.26
CA ALA A 179 -14.31 -9.14 -15.21
C ALA A 179 -14.63 -10.64 -15.25
N SER A 180 -15.91 -10.98 -15.37
CA SER A 180 -16.33 -12.38 -15.57
C SER A 180 -16.00 -12.89 -16.98
N ASN A 181 -15.91 -11.97 -17.94
CA ASN A 181 -15.72 -12.29 -19.34
C ASN A 181 -15.11 -11.11 -20.11
N PHE A 182 -14.46 -11.41 -21.23
CA PHE A 182 -13.99 -10.41 -22.18
C PHE A 182 -14.23 -10.85 -23.63
N THR A 183 -14.36 -9.87 -24.52
CA THR A 183 -14.52 -10.10 -25.96
C THR A 183 -13.55 -9.24 -26.75
N THR A 184 -12.86 -9.85 -27.71
CA THR A 184 -12.01 -9.12 -28.66
C THR A 184 -12.85 -8.62 -29.82
N ASN A 185 -12.89 -7.31 -30.00
CA ASN A 185 -13.63 -6.65 -31.06
C ASN A 185 -12.90 -6.77 -32.42
N PRO A 186 -13.59 -6.61 -33.56
CA PRO A 186 -12.97 -6.68 -34.89
C PRO A 186 -11.85 -5.66 -35.15
N ASP A 187 -11.79 -4.57 -34.38
CA ASP A 187 -10.75 -3.54 -34.45
C ASP A 187 -9.54 -3.83 -33.54
N GLY A 188 -9.55 -4.96 -32.82
CA GLY A 188 -8.50 -5.39 -31.89
C GLY A 188 -8.63 -4.83 -30.48
N SER A 189 -9.64 -3.99 -30.20
CA SER A 189 -9.94 -3.58 -28.82
C SER A 189 -10.57 -4.72 -28.01
N ILE A 190 -10.53 -4.62 -26.68
CA ILE A 190 -11.12 -5.59 -25.77
C ILE A 190 -12.28 -4.93 -25.02
N SER A 191 -13.41 -5.61 -24.96
CA SER A 191 -14.55 -5.25 -24.11
C SER A 191 -14.60 -6.19 -22.92
N PHE A 192 -14.83 -5.66 -21.72
CA PHE A 192 -14.98 -6.44 -20.49
C PHE A 192 -16.42 -6.38 -20.00
N GLU A 193 -16.90 -7.48 -19.43
CA GLU A 193 -18.24 -7.62 -18.83
C GLU A 193 -18.11 -7.85 -17.32
N ASP A 194 -18.99 -7.24 -16.53
CA ASP A 194 -19.09 -7.41 -15.07
C ASP A 194 -17.74 -7.24 -14.32
N TYR A 195 -16.95 -6.24 -14.72
CA TYR A 195 -15.70 -5.88 -14.04
C TYR A 195 -15.95 -5.09 -12.75
N GLY A 196 -15.02 -5.20 -11.80
CA GLY A 196 -15.05 -4.44 -10.56
C GLY A 196 -14.86 -2.94 -10.79
N VAL A 197 -15.57 -2.10 -10.04
CA VAL A 197 -15.45 -0.64 -10.05
C VAL A 197 -15.44 -0.14 -8.62
N GLY A 198 -14.37 0.54 -8.24
CA GLY A 198 -14.18 0.96 -6.87
C GLY A 198 -13.41 2.26 -6.72
N ALA A 199 -13.36 2.75 -5.49
CA ALA A 199 -12.47 3.83 -5.08
C ALA A 199 -11.87 3.55 -3.72
N VAL A 200 -10.67 4.06 -3.47
CA VAL A 200 -10.00 4.00 -2.16
C VAL A 200 -9.63 5.40 -1.69
N PHE A 201 -9.76 5.65 -0.38
CA PHE A 201 -9.46 6.92 0.26
C PHE A 201 -8.38 6.68 1.32
N MET A 202 -7.16 7.12 1.02
CA MET A 202 -5.95 6.71 1.73
C MET A 202 -5.40 7.84 2.58
N GLN A 203 -5.17 7.55 3.86
CA GLN A 203 -4.34 8.36 4.74
C GLN A 203 -2.91 8.46 4.16
N ALA A 204 -2.19 9.53 4.52
CA ALA A 204 -0.90 9.83 3.90
C ALA A 204 0.14 8.72 4.04
N GLY A 205 0.14 7.98 5.16
CA GLY A 205 1.06 6.87 5.43
C GLY A 205 0.87 5.65 4.52
N LEU A 206 -0.33 5.49 3.94
CA LEU A 206 -0.64 4.45 2.95
C LEU A 206 -0.37 4.87 1.50
N GLY A 207 -0.03 6.15 1.30
CA GLY A 207 0.34 6.73 0.03
C GLY A 207 1.84 7.02 -0.04
N TYR A 208 2.20 8.11 -0.69
CA TYR A 208 3.61 8.49 -0.89
C TYR A 208 4.27 9.12 0.34
N TYR A 209 3.51 9.55 1.34
CA TYR A 209 3.99 10.20 2.56
C TYR A 209 5.00 11.34 2.30
N VAL A 210 6.30 11.08 2.41
CA VAL A 210 7.40 12.04 2.17
C VAL A 210 8.16 11.81 0.86
N ASN A 211 7.82 10.78 0.09
CA ASN A 211 8.51 10.35 -1.12
C ASN A 211 7.55 10.33 -2.33
N PRO A 212 6.92 11.45 -2.71
CA PRO A 212 6.12 11.50 -3.93
C PRO A 212 6.99 11.20 -5.16
N PRO A 213 6.41 10.63 -6.25
CA PRO A 213 7.16 10.30 -7.45
C PRO A 213 7.95 11.52 -7.97
N PRO A 214 9.21 11.36 -8.40
CA PRO A 214 10.04 12.47 -8.85
C PRO A 214 9.37 13.30 -9.95
N GLY A 215 9.24 14.61 -9.70
CA GLY A 215 8.61 15.54 -10.65
C GLY A 215 7.08 15.53 -10.63
N SER A 216 6.44 14.78 -9.72
CA SER A 216 5.00 14.91 -9.47
C SER A 216 4.67 16.20 -8.70
N ASP A 217 3.46 16.69 -8.89
CA ASP A 217 2.93 17.86 -8.17
C ASP A 217 2.20 17.44 -6.87
N ILE A 218 2.51 16.26 -6.31
CA ILE A 218 1.85 15.73 -5.11
C ILE A 218 2.52 16.36 -3.88
N PRO A 219 1.79 17.14 -3.06
CA PRO A 219 2.32 17.68 -1.81
C PRO A 219 2.74 16.59 -0.82
N LEU A 220 3.71 16.89 0.05
CA LEU A 220 4.07 15.98 1.13
C LEU A 220 2.87 15.76 2.06
N TYR A 221 2.76 14.55 2.62
CA TYR A 221 1.69 14.16 3.53
C TYR A 221 0.27 14.27 2.94
N SER A 222 0.15 14.29 1.61
CA SER A 222 -1.16 14.28 0.96
C SER A 222 -1.90 12.98 1.19
N GLN A 223 -3.21 13.09 1.44
CA GLN A 223 -4.12 11.95 1.34
C GLN A 223 -4.37 11.70 -0.15
N LEU A 224 -4.52 10.44 -0.52
CA LEU A 224 -4.69 10.04 -1.92
C LEU A 224 -6.05 9.38 -2.11
N ILE A 225 -6.70 9.67 -3.23
CA ILE A 225 -7.90 8.98 -3.65
C ILE A 225 -7.63 8.39 -5.03
N PHE A 226 -7.86 7.10 -5.17
CA PHE A 226 -7.87 6.43 -6.46
C PHE A 226 -9.27 5.94 -6.77
N THR A 227 -9.74 6.17 -7.99
CA THR A 227 -10.86 5.41 -8.57
C THR A 227 -10.29 4.42 -9.57
N PHE A 228 -10.90 3.24 -9.69
CA PHE A 228 -10.42 2.20 -10.58
C PHE A 228 -11.55 1.35 -11.16
N GLN A 229 -11.25 0.76 -12.31
CA GLN A 229 -12.02 -0.29 -12.97
C GLN A 229 -11.08 -1.49 -13.12
N LEU A 230 -11.42 -2.63 -12.52
CA LEU A 230 -10.57 -3.83 -12.41
C LEU A 230 -11.00 -4.90 -13.41
N TYR A 231 -10.19 -5.12 -14.45
CA TYR A 231 -10.60 -5.95 -15.59
C TYR A 231 -10.09 -7.38 -15.53
N ALA A 232 -8.83 -7.60 -15.16
CA ALA A 232 -8.21 -8.92 -15.19
C ALA A 232 -7.08 -9.02 -14.15
N LYS A 233 -6.74 -10.25 -13.75
CA LYS A 233 -5.55 -10.57 -12.97
C LYS A 233 -4.64 -11.54 -13.71
N GLU A 234 -3.35 -11.49 -13.40
CA GLU A 234 -2.36 -12.51 -13.73
C GLU A 234 -1.64 -12.85 -12.43
N THR A 235 -1.38 -14.13 -12.16
CA THR A 235 -0.64 -14.54 -10.96
C THR A 235 0.80 -14.04 -11.04
N GLY A 236 1.28 -13.39 -9.97
CA GLY A 236 2.66 -12.93 -9.83
C GLY A 236 3.63 -14.04 -9.45
N ASP A 237 4.88 -13.80 -9.81
CA ASP A 237 6.10 -14.61 -9.69
C ASP A 237 7.20 -13.62 -10.12
N GLN A 238 7.52 -12.70 -9.21
CA GLN A 238 8.15 -11.41 -9.52
C GLN A 238 9.64 -11.59 -9.87
N ASP A 239 10.29 -12.52 -9.19
CA ASP A 239 11.68 -12.92 -9.38
C ASP A 239 11.83 -14.05 -10.44
N GLY A 240 10.77 -14.81 -10.70
CA GLY A 240 10.69 -15.84 -11.73
C GLY A 240 11.21 -17.21 -11.29
N ASP A 241 11.30 -17.48 -9.99
CA ASP A 241 11.68 -18.79 -9.45
C ASP A 241 10.55 -19.83 -9.53
N GLY A 242 9.34 -19.45 -9.94
CA GLY A 242 8.21 -20.34 -10.12
C GLY A 242 7.35 -20.59 -8.88
N LEU A 243 7.68 -20.01 -7.73
CA LEU A 243 6.79 -19.88 -6.58
C LEU A 243 5.95 -18.61 -6.77
N PRO A 244 4.61 -18.68 -6.69
CA PRO A 244 3.83 -17.45 -6.78
C PRO A 244 4.02 -16.58 -5.54
N THR A 245 4.18 -15.27 -5.72
CA THR A 245 4.36 -14.25 -4.66
C THR A 245 3.41 -14.34 -3.48
N PHE A 246 2.15 -14.74 -3.69
CA PHE A 246 1.22 -14.89 -2.58
C PHE A 246 1.48 -16.13 -1.70
N MET A 247 2.34 -17.03 -2.14
CA MET A 247 2.81 -18.22 -1.41
C MET A 247 4.13 -17.96 -0.68
N GLU A 248 4.81 -16.85 -0.96
CA GLU A 248 6.05 -16.37 -0.34
C GLU A 248 5.75 -15.47 0.86
N ASP A 249 4.76 -15.88 1.66
CA ASP A 249 4.32 -15.22 2.90
C ASP A 249 4.37 -16.24 4.06
N PRO A 250 5.58 -16.59 4.56
CA PRO A 250 5.76 -17.58 5.62
C PRO A 250 4.97 -17.26 6.90
N ASN A 251 4.76 -15.98 7.17
CA ASN A 251 4.09 -15.51 8.38
C ASN A 251 2.56 -15.40 8.24
N GLY A 252 2.04 -15.45 7.00
CA GLY A 252 0.63 -15.46 6.63
C GLY A 252 -0.10 -14.14 6.86
N ASN A 253 0.61 -13.01 6.87
CA ASN A 253 0.02 -11.69 7.14
C ASN A 253 -0.40 -10.92 5.88
N GLY A 254 -0.03 -11.39 4.69
CA GLY A 254 -0.31 -10.79 3.41
C GLY A 254 0.43 -9.47 3.14
N LEU A 255 1.64 -9.31 3.70
CA LEU A 255 2.56 -8.20 3.49
C LEU A 255 3.89 -8.73 2.96
N GLU A 256 3.95 -8.94 1.66
CA GLU A 256 5.10 -9.54 0.97
C GLU A 256 6.43 -8.84 1.25
N GLU A 257 6.42 -7.54 1.57
CA GLU A 257 7.64 -6.78 1.80
C GLU A 257 8.28 -7.01 3.19
N ASP A 258 7.63 -7.73 4.10
CA ASP A 258 8.15 -8.01 5.45
C ASP A 258 8.71 -9.43 5.66
N ASP A 259 8.67 -10.25 4.62
CA ASP A 259 9.20 -11.62 4.59
C ASP A 259 10.56 -11.65 3.88
N ASP A 260 11.64 -11.76 4.66
CA ASP A 260 13.05 -11.83 4.23
C ASP A 260 13.71 -12.93 5.07
N THR A 261 13.80 -14.14 4.50
CA THR A 261 14.12 -15.37 5.25
C THR A 261 15.61 -15.47 5.58
N ASP A 262 16.49 -15.08 4.66
CA ASP A 262 17.95 -15.13 4.84
C ASP A 262 18.54 -13.82 5.43
N GLY A 263 17.77 -12.73 5.44
CA GLY A 263 18.12 -11.43 6.01
C GLY A 263 19.01 -10.58 5.11
N ASP A 264 19.01 -10.80 3.79
CA ASP A 264 19.85 -10.09 2.83
C ASP A 264 19.28 -8.75 2.32
N VAL A 265 18.05 -8.40 2.75
CA VAL A 265 17.24 -7.21 2.41
C VAL A 265 16.31 -7.41 1.20
N ALA A 266 16.50 -8.42 0.36
CA ALA A 266 15.50 -8.79 -0.64
C ALA A 266 14.37 -9.55 0.06
N PRO A 267 13.10 -9.09 -0.04
CA PRO A 267 12.00 -9.92 0.41
C PRO A 267 11.89 -11.16 -0.49
N ASN A 268 11.41 -12.28 0.06
CA ASN A 268 11.32 -13.56 -0.64
C ASN A 268 10.74 -13.42 -2.07
N PHE A 269 9.65 -12.66 -2.26
CA PHE A 269 9.04 -12.49 -3.59
C PHE A 269 9.92 -11.81 -4.68
N ASP A 270 11.04 -11.19 -4.30
CA ASP A 270 12.04 -10.58 -5.19
C ASP A 270 13.43 -11.24 -5.01
N ASP A 271 13.48 -12.43 -4.42
CA ASP A 271 14.68 -13.26 -4.23
C ASP A 271 14.47 -14.69 -4.76
N ALA A 272 15.42 -15.19 -5.56
CA ALA A 272 15.32 -16.51 -6.18
C ALA A 272 15.96 -17.64 -5.36
N ASP A 273 16.52 -17.31 -4.19
CA ASP A 273 17.22 -18.18 -3.24
C ASP A 273 16.82 -17.78 -1.81
N ASP A 274 15.52 -17.88 -1.53
CA ASP A 274 14.83 -17.36 -0.33
C ASP A 274 15.57 -17.52 1.01
N ASP A 275 16.26 -18.65 1.21
CA ASP A 275 16.96 -19.00 2.45
C ASP A 275 18.49 -18.82 2.39
N GLY A 276 19.02 -18.42 1.23
CA GLY A 276 20.42 -18.12 1.00
C GLY A 276 21.36 -19.33 1.07
N ASP A 277 20.87 -20.55 0.86
CA ASP A 277 21.68 -21.79 0.92
C ASP A 277 22.50 -22.04 -0.38
N GLY A 278 22.15 -21.34 -1.47
CA GLY A 278 22.77 -21.42 -2.78
C GLY A 278 22.10 -22.39 -3.77
N ARG A 279 20.94 -22.95 -3.41
CA ARG A 279 20.07 -23.77 -4.24
C ARG A 279 18.79 -22.95 -4.53
N PRO A 280 18.54 -22.56 -5.79
CA PRO A 280 17.40 -21.71 -6.12
C PRO A 280 16.07 -22.32 -5.66
N THR A 281 15.17 -21.51 -5.13
CA THR A 281 13.82 -21.88 -4.65
C THR A 281 13.09 -22.81 -5.63
N ARG A 282 13.22 -22.54 -6.94
CA ARG A 282 12.71 -23.39 -8.05
C ARG A 282 13.02 -24.88 -7.91
N ASP A 283 14.23 -25.19 -7.46
CA ASP A 283 14.76 -26.55 -7.34
C ASP A 283 14.33 -27.22 -6.02
N GLU A 284 13.64 -26.49 -5.15
CA GLU A 284 13.22 -26.85 -3.79
C GLU A 284 11.70 -26.99 -3.64
N ILE A 285 11.00 -26.78 -4.75
CA ILE A 285 9.56 -26.97 -4.86
C ILE A 285 9.23 -27.97 -5.96
N VAL A 286 8.06 -28.61 -5.84
CA VAL A 286 7.53 -29.47 -6.89
C VAL A 286 6.26 -28.85 -7.46
N ILE A 287 6.31 -28.50 -8.75
CA ILE A 287 5.15 -27.97 -9.49
C ILE A 287 4.59 -29.06 -10.39
N ASP A 288 3.31 -29.40 -10.22
CA ASP A 288 2.64 -30.40 -11.06
C ASP A 288 2.19 -29.85 -12.43
N SER A 289 1.65 -30.72 -13.29
CA SER A 289 1.19 -30.33 -14.63
C SER A 289 -0.02 -29.37 -14.65
N GLN A 290 -0.65 -29.17 -13.50
CA GLN A 290 -1.79 -28.27 -13.28
C GLN A 290 -1.33 -26.95 -12.63
N GLY A 291 -0.05 -26.82 -12.29
CA GLY A 291 0.51 -25.64 -11.62
C GLY A 291 0.34 -25.67 -10.10
N ASN A 292 0.00 -26.80 -9.49
CA ASN A 292 -0.05 -26.89 -8.03
C ASN A 292 1.38 -27.04 -7.47
N VAL A 293 1.71 -26.21 -6.49
CA VAL A 293 2.98 -26.23 -5.76
C VAL A 293 2.90 -27.22 -4.60
N THR A 294 3.97 -27.98 -4.39
CA THR A 294 4.22 -28.80 -3.20
C THR A 294 5.58 -28.43 -2.64
N PHE A 295 5.61 -28.00 -1.38
CA PHE A 295 6.82 -27.72 -0.64
C PHE A 295 7.49 -29.03 -0.19
N THR A 296 8.80 -29.18 -0.42
CA THR A 296 9.60 -30.28 0.13
C THR A 296 10.14 -29.94 1.52
N ASP A 297 10.54 -30.98 2.25
CA ASP A 297 11.09 -30.93 3.61
C ASP A 297 12.03 -32.14 3.69
N THR A 298 13.28 -31.92 3.27
CA THR A 298 14.26 -32.96 2.97
C THR A 298 14.84 -33.58 4.25
N ASP A 299 15.00 -32.77 5.30
CA ASP A 299 15.57 -33.19 6.57
C ASP A 299 14.49 -33.64 7.61
N GLY A 300 13.23 -33.25 7.38
CA GLY A 300 12.06 -33.66 8.14
C GLY A 300 11.82 -32.85 9.42
N ASP A 301 12.33 -31.63 9.52
CA ASP A 301 12.18 -30.77 10.70
C ASP A 301 10.86 -29.96 10.71
N GLY A 302 10.19 -29.89 9.55
CA GLY A 302 8.90 -29.23 9.36
C GLY A 302 8.97 -27.81 8.79
N ILE A 303 10.16 -27.30 8.45
CA ILE A 303 10.38 -26.10 7.66
C ILE A 303 10.48 -26.52 6.18
N PRO A 304 9.78 -25.86 5.25
CA PRO A 304 9.96 -26.10 3.82
C PRO A 304 11.40 -25.85 3.35
N ASP A 305 11.92 -26.66 2.42
CA ASP A 305 13.30 -26.54 1.90
C ASP A 305 13.63 -25.11 1.45
N HIS A 306 12.79 -24.44 0.65
CA HIS A 306 12.99 -23.04 0.23
C HIS A 306 13.05 -22.00 1.37
N LEU A 307 12.83 -22.39 2.63
CA LEU A 307 12.92 -21.52 3.80
C LEU A 307 13.92 -22.10 4.83
N ASP A 308 14.71 -23.10 4.45
CA ASP A 308 15.54 -23.92 5.34
C ASP A 308 16.97 -24.13 4.82
N ALA A 309 17.83 -23.20 5.22
CA ALA A 309 19.22 -23.15 4.79
C ALA A 309 20.10 -24.35 5.24
N ASP A 310 19.58 -25.29 6.05
CA ASP A 310 20.29 -26.52 6.41
C ASP A 310 19.60 -27.84 6.00
N SER A 311 18.67 -27.78 5.03
CA SER A 311 17.92 -28.91 4.46
C SER A 311 18.73 -30.03 3.76
#